data_AF-A0A497K6B1-F1
#
_entry.id   AF-A0A497K6B1-F1
#
_cell.length_a   1.000
_cell.length_b   1.000
_cell.length_c   1.000
_cell.angle_alpha   90.00
_cell.angle_beta   90.00
_cell.angle_gamma   90.00
#
_symmetry.space_group_name_H-M   'P 1'
#
loop_
_entity.id
_entity.type
_entity.pdbx_description
1 polymer ?
#
loop_
_entity_poly.entity_id
_entity_poly.type
_entity_poly.pdbx_seq_one_letter_code
_entity_poly.pdbx_strand_id
1 'polypeptide(L)'
;SPEYIDLLKSAKFVAAQVSLISADDKLLRFIETRPGGATPSASSRLDAMKKLVNNGIWTTCRIQPMIPRVTEMGMRELIFKLAEIGVNHVIVEFMKFPLMHAKGMSLKLKQQLNKYCEEGGELPEDLRRFNNDLYSFYKSFPDSVVIGNYLFFSRKEKARLMKQFAQMVREANKEYGTRMTFASGDEETQFLNFTWNCCGIDQLEGFEGFSTCTIQTMLKIIREKGKVTLEDMKNYYNPCMEKFFQLWRKKVRGMYYFEERVFGLKAIEENGKIAYTFDENLIPG
;
A
#
# COMPACT_ATOMS: atom_id res chain seq x y z
N SER A 1 23.28 -10.67 12.37
CA SER A 1 24.46 -10.63 13.26
C SER A 1 24.28 -9.49 14.25
N PRO A 2 24.90 -9.56 15.45
CA PRO A 2 24.93 -8.44 16.40
C PRO A 2 25.44 -7.14 15.75
N GLU A 3 26.46 -7.24 14.89
CA GLU A 3 27.07 -6.12 14.16
C GLU A 3 26.07 -5.19 13.45
N TYR A 4 25.10 -5.72 12.70
CA TYR A 4 24.13 -4.87 12.00
C TYR A 4 23.14 -4.20 12.96
N ILE A 5 22.76 -4.88 14.04
CA ILE A 5 21.89 -4.28 15.06
C ILE A 5 22.63 -3.16 15.79
N ASP A 6 23.90 -3.39 16.15
CA ASP A 6 24.73 -2.39 16.80
C ASP A 6 24.95 -1.16 15.90
N LEU A 7 25.18 -1.38 14.60
CA LEU A 7 25.24 -0.32 13.61
C LEU A 7 23.94 0.49 13.57
N LEU A 8 22.77 -0.17 13.49
CA LEU A 8 21.47 0.52 13.45
C LEU A 8 21.23 1.31 14.73
N LYS A 9 21.60 0.78 15.90
CA LYS A 9 21.46 1.46 17.20
C LYS A 9 22.45 2.61 17.38
N SER A 10 23.55 2.64 16.62
CA SER A 10 24.47 3.78 16.62
C SER A 10 23.91 5.02 15.92
N ALA A 11 22.90 4.86 15.06
CA ALA A 11 22.23 5.97 14.40
C ALA A 11 21.28 6.68 15.37
N LYS A 12 21.28 8.02 15.32
CA LYS A 12 20.43 8.87 16.17
C LYS A 12 18.94 8.57 15.99
N PHE A 13 18.52 8.36 14.74
CA PHE A 13 17.15 8.01 14.38
C PHE A 13 17.20 6.92 13.31
N VAL A 14 16.50 5.81 13.55
CA VAL A 14 16.55 4.65 12.66
C VAL A 14 15.16 4.03 12.51
N ALA A 15 14.83 3.72 11.26
CA ALA A 15 13.65 2.95 10.90
C ALA A 15 14.07 1.89 9.88
N ALA A 16 13.69 0.65 10.12
CA ALA A 16 13.93 -0.47 9.21
C ALA A 16 12.63 -0.80 8.47
N GLN A 17 12.74 -1.01 7.16
CA GLN A 17 11.61 -1.46 6.34
C GLN A 17 11.96 -2.80 5.70
N VAL A 18 11.08 -3.80 5.87
CA VAL A 18 11.27 -5.14 5.30
C VAL A 18 10.10 -5.45 4.37
N SER A 19 10.40 -5.85 3.13
CA SER A 19 9.36 -6.30 2.20
C SER A 19 8.98 -7.75 2.44
N LEU A 20 7.70 -7.99 2.72
CA LEU A 20 7.14 -9.33 2.90
C LEU A 20 5.68 -9.32 2.42
N ILE A 21 5.37 -10.16 1.43
CA ILE A 21 4.05 -10.14 0.78
C ILE A 21 3.15 -11.32 1.17
N SER A 22 3.68 -12.37 1.80
CA SER A 22 2.91 -13.50 2.34
C SER A 22 3.63 -14.09 3.56
N ALA A 23 2.89 -14.78 4.43
CA ALA A 23 3.48 -15.59 5.49
C ALA A 23 3.82 -17.03 5.04
N ASP A 24 3.43 -17.40 3.81
CA ASP A 24 3.60 -18.75 3.26
C ASP A 24 4.93 -18.92 2.50
N ASP A 25 5.88 -19.64 3.12
CA ASP A 25 7.17 -19.99 2.53
C ASP A 25 7.05 -20.81 1.24
N LYS A 26 5.99 -21.63 1.09
CA LYS A 26 5.75 -22.41 -0.12
C LYS A 26 5.40 -21.50 -1.28
N LEU A 27 4.42 -20.60 -1.12
CA LEU A 27 4.05 -19.62 -2.13
C LEU A 27 5.23 -18.74 -2.54
N LEU A 28 5.95 -18.16 -1.56
CA LEU A 28 7.03 -17.21 -1.86
C LEU A 28 8.20 -17.85 -2.61
N ARG A 29 8.47 -19.14 -2.41
CA ARG A 29 9.48 -19.88 -3.20
C ARG A 29 9.15 -19.87 -4.70
N PHE A 30 7.89 -19.75 -5.10
CA PHE A 30 7.51 -19.66 -6.51
C PHE A 30 7.58 -18.23 -7.04
N ILE A 31 7.09 -17.25 -6.28
CA ILE A 31 6.85 -15.90 -6.78
C ILE A 31 7.97 -14.88 -6.46
N GLU A 32 8.89 -15.20 -5.55
CA GLU A 32 10.04 -14.36 -5.17
C GLU A 32 11.40 -15.01 -5.49
N THR A 33 11.44 -15.91 -6.47
CA THR A 33 12.66 -16.54 -6.95
C THR A 33 13.25 -15.78 -8.14
N ARG A 34 14.58 -15.63 -8.16
CA ARG A 34 15.34 -14.97 -9.23
C ARG A 34 16.46 -15.89 -9.75
N PRO A 35 16.97 -15.66 -10.97
CA PRO A 35 18.20 -16.30 -11.41
C PRO A 35 19.32 -16.05 -10.39
N GLY A 36 19.98 -17.11 -9.90
CA GLY A 36 21.08 -17.02 -8.93
C GLY A 36 20.67 -17.03 -7.46
N GLY A 37 19.39 -17.21 -7.12
CA GLY A 37 18.98 -17.48 -5.73
C GLY A 37 17.52 -17.12 -5.43
N ALA A 38 17.07 -17.46 -4.24
CA ALA A 38 15.77 -17.04 -3.73
C ALA A 38 15.91 -15.85 -2.79
N THR A 39 14.85 -15.04 -2.71
CA THR A 39 14.67 -14.09 -1.60
C THR A 39 14.59 -14.88 -0.29
N PRO A 40 15.11 -14.37 0.85
CA PRO A 40 14.95 -15.03 2.14
C PRO A 40 13.49 -15.40 2.42
N SER A 41 13.25 -16.52 3.09
CA SER A 41 11.89 -17.02 3.36
C SER A 41 11.06 -16.02 4.18
N ALA A 42 9.73 -16.18 4.19
CA ALA A 42 8.84 -15.43 5.07
C ALA A 42 9.26 -15.63 6.54
N SER A 43 9.51 -16.88 6.95
CA SER A 43 9.95 -17.20 8.32
C SER A 43 11.25 -16.48 8.69
N SER A 44 12.21 -16.41 7.77
CA SER A 44 13.48 -15.71 7.99
C SER A 44 13.30 -14.20 8.12
N ARG A 45 12.39 -13.61 7.31
CA ARG A 45 12.07 -12.17 7.37
C ARG A 45 11.28 -11.80 8.63
N LEU A 46 10.34 -12.65 9.06
CA LEU A 46 9.61 -12.48 10.32
C LEU A 46 10.57 -12.54 11.52
N ASP A 47 11.50 -13.50 11.56
CA ASP A 47 12.53 -13.57 12.59
C ASP A 47 13.45 -12.32 12.59
N ALA A 48 13.83 -11.84 11.42
CA ALA A 48 14.60 -10.59 11.30
C ALA A 48 13.83 -9.38 11.85
N MET A 49 12.54 -9.24 11.51
CA MET A 49 11.69 -8.18 12.06
C MET A 49 11.53 -8.30 13.58
N LYS A 50 11.37 -9.51 14.12
CA LYS A 50 11.33 -9.75 15.56
C LYS A 50 12.60 -9.30 16.27
N LYS A 51 13.77 -9.57 15.68
CA LYS A 51 15.06 -9.10 16.20
C LYS A 51 15.17 -7.57 16.20
N LEU A 52 14.67 -6.91 15.15
CA LEU A 52 14.64 -5.44 15.08
C LEU A 52 13.73 -4.85 16.16
N VAL A 53 12.49 -5.35 16.27
CA VAL A 53 11.52 -4.91 17.27
C VAL A 53 12.03 -5.12 18.69
N ASN A 54 12.59 -6.30 19.01
CA ASN A 54 13.16 -6.60 20.33
C ASN A 54 14.34 -5.69 20.70
N ASN A 55 14.97 -5.03 19.72
CA ASN A 55 16.05 -4.07 19.94
C ASN A 55 15.58 -2.61 19.91
N GLY A 56 14.25 -2.38 19.94
CA GLY A 56 13.66 -1.04 19.95
C GLY A 56 13.76 -0.29 18.63
N ILE A 57 14.06 -0.98 17.52
CA ILE A 57 14.17 -0.38 16.20
C ILE A 57 12.77 -0.30 15.59
N TRP A 58 12.36 0.91 15.17
CA TRP A 58 11.10 1.08 14.44
C TRP A 58 11.10 0.22 13.19
N THR A 59 10.14 -0.70 13.11
CA THR A 59 10.08 -1.70 12.06
C THR A 59 8.78 -1.57 11.29
N THR A 60 8.90 -1.42 9.97
CA THR A 60 7.77 -1.37 9.04
C THR A 60 7.80 -2.59 8.13
N CYS A 61 6.68 -3.30 7.99
CA CYS A 61 6.51 -4.30 6.95
C CYS A 61 5.91 -3.65 5.69
N ARG A 62 6.62 -3.75 4.56
CA ARG A 62 6.10 -3.34 3.24
C ARG A 62 5.52 -4.55 2.53
N ILE A 63 4.20 -4.64 2.52
CA ILE A 63 3.46 -5.61 1.73
C ILE A 63 3.31 -5.03 0.32
N GLN A 64 4.43 -5.04 -0.40
CA GLN A 64 4.57 -4.42 -1.70
C GLN A 64 5.47 -5.27 -2.61
N PRO A 65 4.94 -5.78 -3.74
CA PRO A 65 3.56 -5.63 -4.20
C PRO A 65 2.61 -6.64 -3.53
N MET A 66 1.42 -6.18 -3.12
CA MET A 66 0.29 -7.05 -2.81
C MET A 66 -0.34 -7.54 -4.11
N ILE A 67 -0.46 -8.86 -4.27
CA ILE A 67 -0.99 -9.53 -5.45
C ILE A 67 -2.43 -10.02 -5.18
N PRO A 68 -3.46 -9.41 -5.81
CA PRO A 68 -4.86 -9.81 -5.66
C PRO A 68 -5.06 -11.29 -5.95
N ARG A 69 -5.91 -11.95 -5.14
CA ARG A 69 -6.21 -13.40 -5.18
C ARG A 69 -5.01 -14.33 -5.03
N VAL A 70 -3.80 -13.83 -4.81
CA VAL A 70 -2.60 -14.65 -4.59
C VAL A 70 -2.12 -14.43 -3.17
N THR A 71 -1.53 -13.26 -2.89
CA THR A 71 -1.05 -12.93 -1.55
C THR A 71 -2.17 -12.38 -0.66
N GLU A 72 -3.26 -11.89 -1.27
CA GLU A 72 -4.50 -11.50 -0.57
C GLU A 72 -5.00 -12.61 0.37
N MET A 73 -4.92 -13.87 -0.05
CA MET A 73 -5.47 -15.02 0.69
C MET A 73 -4.77 -15.26 2.03
N GLY A 74 -3.48 -14.96 2.12
CA GLY A 74 -2.67 -15.08 3.34
C GLY A 74 -2.57 -13.78 4.13
N MET A 75 -3.29 -12.72 3.75
CA MET A 75 -3.10 -11.39 4.33
C MET A 75 -3.41 -11.34 5.83
N ARG A 76 -4.48 -12.01 6.26
CA ARG A 76 -4.86 -12.05 7.68
C ARG A 76 -3.75 -12.68 8.51
N GLU A 77 -3.27 -13.86 8.10
CA GLU A 77 -2.19 -14.56 8.79
C GLU A 77 -0.95 -13.69 8.88
N LEU A 78 -0.54 -13.06 7.78
CA LEU A 78 0.61 -12.17 7.76
C LEU A 78 0.44 -10.98 8.71
N ILE A 79 -0.68 -10.25 8.65
CA ILE A 79 -0.96 -9.11 9.52
C ILE A 79 -0.94 -9.52 11.00
N PHE A 80 -1.51 -10.67 11.34
CA PHE A 80 -1.57 -11.14 12.72
C PHE A 80 -0.19 -11.52 13.24
N LYS A 81 0.63 -12.22 12.44
CA LYS A 81 2.04 -12.51 12.80
C LYS A 81 2.85 -11.22 12.98
N LEU A 82 2.64 -10.20 12.13
CA LEU A 82 3.33 -8.92 12.27
C LEU A 82 2.94 -8.19 13.57
N ALA A 83 1.64 -8.20 13.91
CA ALA A 83 1.14 -7.63 15.16
C ALA A 83 1.68 -8.38 16.38
N GLU A 84 1.67 -9.72 16.37
CA GLU A 84 2.23 -10.58 17.43
C GLU A 84 3.72 -10.28 17.67
N ILE A 85 4.49 -10.06 16.61
CA ILE A 85 5.90 -9.68 16.69
C ILE A 85 6.09 -8.28 17.30
N GLY A 86 5.10 -7.40 17.21
CA GLY A 86 5.18 -6.00 17.65
C GLY A 86 5.68 -5.04 16.55
N VAL A 87 5.50 -5.39 15.28
CA VAL A 87 5.81 -4.49 14.14
C VAL A 87 5.04 -3.18 14.29
N ASN A 88 5.69 -2.05 14.03
CA ASN A 88 5.13 -0.73 14.28
C ASN A 88 4.17 -0.27 13.18
N HIS A 89 4.45 -0.65 11.93
CA HIS A 89 3.71 -0.16 10.77
C HIS A 89 3.62 -1.19 9.65
N VAL A 90 2.50 -1.19 8.93
CA VAL A 90 2.29 -1.99 7.72
C VAL A 90 1.87 -1.08 6.58
N ILE A 91 2.55 -1.24 5.44
CA ILE A 91 2.20 -0.58 4.18
C ILE A 91 1.70 -1.63 3.21
N VAL A 92 0.57 -1.39 2.56
CA VAL A 92 0.06 -2.23 1.46
C VAL A 92 0.02 -1.40 0.18
N GLU A 93 0.68 -1.86 -0.88
CA GLU A 93 0.53 -1.30 -2.23
C GLU A 93 0.26 -2.43 -3.23
N PHE A 94 -0.78 -2.28 -4.05
CA PHE A 94 -1.17 -3.27 -5.05
C PHE A 94 -0.13 -3.40 -6.16
N MET A 95 0.02 -4.63 -6.67
CA MET A 95 0.76 -4.87 -7.90
C MET A 95 0.15 -4.09 -9.06
N LYS A 96 1.02 -3.49 -9.88
CA LYS A 96 0.65 -2.83 -11.14
C LYS A 96 1.47 -3.41 -12.28
N PHE A 97 0.86 -3.53 -13.44
CA PHE A 97 1.52 -4.08 -14.62
C PHE A 97 2.10 -2.97 -15.49
N PRO A 98 3.41 -2.90 -15.72
CA PRO A 98 3.98 -2.01 -16.74
C PRO A 98 3.53 -2.51 -18.11
N LEU A 99 2.75 -1.70 -18.85
CA LEU A 99 2.07 -2.11 -20.10
C LEU A 99 3.01 -2.74 -21.12
N MET A 100 4.22 -2.19 -21.26
CA MET A 100 5.25 -2.68 -22.19
C MET A 100 5.70 -4.11 -21.89
N HIS A 101 5.62 -4.54 -20.62
CA HIS A 101 6.08 -5.86 -20.18
C HIS A 101 4.95 -6.71 -19.58
N ALA A 102 3.72 -6.20 -19.54
CA ALA A 102 2.62 -6.77 -18.77
C ALA A 102 2.33 -8.23 -19.15
N LYS A 103 2.23 -8.51 -20.45
CA LYS A 103 1.99 -9.87 -20.96
C LYS A 103 3.12 -10.84 -20.57
N GLY A 104 4.38 -10.44 -20.75
CA GLY A 104 5.54 -11.28 -20.44
C GLY A 104 5.70 -11.51 -18.93
N MET A 105 5.48 -10.48 -18.12
CA MET A 105 5.48 -10.57 -16.67
C MET A 105 4.36 -11.50 -16.18
N SER A 106 3.14 -11.33 -16.71
CA SER A 106 2.00 -12.16 -16.32
C SER A 106 2.19 -13.62 -16.72
N LEU A 107 2.73 -13.88 -17.92
CA LEU A 107 3.01 -15.25 -18.36
C LEU A 107 4.00 -15.96 -17.42
N LYS A 108 5.09 -15.27 -17.02
CA LYS A 108 6.06 -15.83 -16.07
C LYS A 108 5.42 -16.10 -14.71
N LEU A 109 4.62 -15.17 -14.20
CA LEU A 109 3.94 -15.33 -12.92
C LEU A 109 2.93 -16.48 -12.97
N LYS A 110 2.12 -16.56 -14.02
CA LYS A 110 1.21 -17.69 -14.29
C LYS A 110 1.93 -19.04 -14.25
N GLN A 111 3.10 -19.15 -14.90
CA GLN A 111 3.87 -20.40 -14.88
C GLN A 111 4.28 -20.79 -13.46
N GLN A 112 4.70 -19.82 -12.63
CA GLN A 112 5.06 -20.08 -11.24
C GLN A 112 3.82 -20.44 -10.40
N LEU A 113 2.69 -19.75 -10.61
CA LEU A 113 1.43 -20.04 -9.94
C LEU A 113 0.88 -21.42 -10.30
N ASN A 114 1.03 -21.86 -11.55
CA ASN A 114 0.64 -23.21 -11.96
C ASN A 114 1.48 -24.27 -11.24
N LYS A 115 2.81 -24.09 -11.17
CA LYS A 115 3.69 -24.99 -10.41
C LYS A 115 3.36 -25.02 -8.92
N TYR A 116 3.06 -23.86 -8.34
CA TYR A 116 2.57 -23.78 -6.96
C TYR A 116 1.30 -24.63 -6.78
N CYS A 117 0.34 -24.55 -7.69
CA CYS A 117 -0.87 -25.38 -7.66
C CYS A 117 -0.59 -26.88 -7.88
N GLU A 118 0.34 -27.24 -8.77
CA GLU A 118 0.77 -28.63 -9.00
C GLU A 118 1.37 -29.26 -7.73
N GLU A 119 2.05 -28.47 -6.90
CA GLU A 119 2.54 -28.91 -5.59
C GLU A 119 1.46 -28.90 -4.49
N GLY A 120 0.19 -28.68 -4.83
CA GLY A 120 -0.94 -28.63 -3.89
C GLY A 120 -1.14 -27.27 -3.22
N GLY A 121 -0.64 -26.19 -3.85
CA GLY A 121 -1.05 -24.84 -3.52
C GLY A 121 -2.47 -24.53 -4.02
N GLU A 122 -3.18 -23.63 -3.35
CA GLU A 122 -4.53 -23.27 -3.76
C GLU A 122 -4.60 -21.79 -4.17
N LEU A 123 -5.29 -21.54 -5.28
CA LEU A 123 -5.65 -20.21 -5.77
C LEU A 123 -7.17 -20.10 -5.90
N PRO A 124 -7.79 -18.95 -5.65
CA PRO A 124 -9.23 -18.73 -5.80
C PRO A 124 -9.78 -19.13 -7.18
N GLU A 125 -11.02 -19.62 -7.21
CA GLU A 125 -11.66 -20.09 -8.44
C GLU A 125 -11.79 -19.00 -9.51
N ASP A 126 -12.08 -17.76 -9.10
CA ASP A 126 -12.20 -16.62 -9.99
C ASP A 126 -10.90 -16.33 -10.74
N LEU A 127 -9.74 -16.42 -10.09
CA LEU A 127 -8.44 -16.33 -10.75
C LEU A 127 -8.15 -17.54 -11.65
N ARG A 128 -8.53 -18.76 -11.22
CA ARG A 128 -8.35 -19.99 -12.02
C ARG A 128 -9.16 -19.97 -13.32
N ARG A 129 -10.32 -19.30 -13.37
CA ARG A 129 -11.10 -19.09 -14.61
C ARG A 129 -10.31 -18.31 -15.67
N PHE A 130 -9.32 -17.52 -15.28
CA PHE A 130 -8.37 -16.86 -16.18
C PHE A 130 -7.07 -17.65 -16.37
N ASN A 131 -7.06 -18.95 -16.03
CA ASN A 131 -5.89 -19.82 -16.10
C ASN A 131 -4.69 -19.18 -15.38
N ASN A 132 -4.93 -18.63 -14.18
CA ASN A 132 -3.96 -17.96 -13.32
C ASN A 132 -3.22 -16.78 -13.98
N ASP A 133 -3.74 -16.23 -15.09
CA ASP A 133 -3.18 -15.07 -15.77
C ASP A 133 -3.70 -13.78 -15.13
N LEU A 134 -2.87 -13.17 -14.27
CA LEU A 134 -3.23 -11.93 -13.56
C LEU A 134 -3.47 -10.74 -14.49
N TYR A 135 -2.78 -10.64 -15.62
CA TYR A 135 -3.02 -9.55 -16.57
C TYR A 135 -4.41 -9.66 -17.21
N SER A 136 -4.79 -10.87 -17.62
CA SER A 136 -6.15 -11.13 -18.11
C SER A 136 -7.20 -10.94 -17.02
N PHE A 137 -6.91 -11.39 -15.80
CA PHE A 137 -7.77 -11.15 -14.63
C PHE A 137 -7.97 -9.65 -14.37
N TYR A 138 -6.90 -8.83 -14.37
CA TYR A 138 -7.00 -7.38 -14.16
C TYR A 138 -7.85 -6.72 -15.24
N LYS A 139 -7.68 -7.13 -16.51
CA LYS A 139 -8.47 -6.61 -17.63
C LYS A 139 -9.94 -7.02 -17.60
N SER A 140 -10.31 -8.02 -16.80
CA SER A 140 -11.71 -8.44 -16.68
C SER A 140 -12.57 -7.44 -15.90
N PHE A 141 -11.95 -6.56 -15.10
CA PHE A 141 -12.67 -5.56 -14.32
C PHE A 141 -12.93 -4.30 -15.16
N PRO A 142 -14.19 -3.83 -15.23
CA PRO A 142 -14.55 -2.67 -16.05
C PRO A 142 -13.94 -1.36 -15.53
N ASP A 143 -13.55 -1.30 -14.26
CA ASP A 143 -12.96 -0.13 -13.60
C ASP A 143 -11.45 -0.26 -13.36
N SER A 144 -10.78 -1.25 -13.95
CA SER A 144 -9.32 -1.27 -14.04
C SER A 144 -8.84 -0.11 -14.91
N VAL A 145 -7.88 0.65 -14.40
CA VAL A 145 -7.42 1.89 -15.04
C VAL A 145 -6.00 1.78 -15.55
N VAL A 146 -5.76 2.44 -16.68
CA VAL A 146 -4.40 2.69 -17.17
C VAL A 146 -4.03 4.12 -16.79
N ILE A 147 -2.97 4.27 -15.98
CA ILE A 147 -2.41 5.58 -15.63
C ILE A 147 -0.93 5.57 -16.02
N GLY A 148 -0.56 6.49 -16.91
CA GLY A 148 0.76 6.47 -17.55
C GLY A 148 0.99 5.15 -18.28
N ASN A 149 2.11 4.48 -17.98
CA ASN A 149 2.49 3.21 -18.60
C ASN A 149 2.12 1.98 -17.74
N TYR A 150 1.18 2.12 -16.81
CA TYR A 150 0.81 1.04 -15.89
C TYR A 150 -0.69 0.73 -15.96
N LEU A 151 -1.02 -0.57 -16.01
CA LEU A 151 -2.35 -1.09 -15.72
C LEU A 151 -2.45 -1.35 -14.22
N PHE A 152 -3.44 -0.72 -13.59
CA PHE A 152 -3.78 -0.89 -12.18
C PHE A 152 -4.94 -1.86 -12.04
N PHE A 153 -4.99 -2.53 -10.88
CA PHE A 153 -6.14 -3.35 -10.49
C PHE A 153 -7.41 -2.50 -10.33
N SER A 154 -8.58 -3.15 -10.31
CA SER A 154 -9.89 -2.53 -10.09
C SER A 154 -9.86 -1.60 -8.89
N ARG A 155 -10.22 -0.33 -9.10
CA ARG A 155 -10.22 0.68 -8.03
C ARG A 155 -11.24 0.33 -6.94
N LYS A 156 -12.40 -0.24 -7.32
CA LYS A 156 -13.42 -0.70 -6.37
C LYS A 156 -12.92 -1.85 -5.52
N GLU A 157 -12.31 -2.87 -6.14
CA GLU A 157 -11.74 -3.99 -5.37
C GLU A 157 -10.60 -3.53 -4.46
N LYS A 158 -9.76 -2.59 -4.90
CA LYS A 158 -8.75 -1.96 -4.03
C LYS A 158 -9.39 -1.31 -2.80
N ALA A 159 -10.42 -0.49 -2.99
CA ALA A 159 -11.11 0.17 -1.88
C ALA A 159 -11.71 -0.85 -0.90
N ARG A 160 -12.36 -1.90 -1.42
CA ARG A 160 -12.93 -3.00 -0.62
C ARG A 160 -11.86 -3.73 0.19
N LEU A 161 -10.80 -4.20 -0.46
CA LEU A 161 -9.73 -4.96 0.17
C LEU A 161 -8.91 -4.13 1.16
N MET A 162 -8.60 -2.88 0.81
CA MET A 162 -7.83 -2.01 1.69
C MET A 162 -8.58 -1.69 2.99
N LYS A 163 -9.92 -1.52 2.92
CA LYS A 163 -10.79 -1.43 4.12
C LYS A 163 -10.66 -2.69 4.98
N GLN A 164 -10.71 -3.87 4.36
CA GLN A 164 -10.55 -5.14 5.07
C GLN A 164 -9.18 -5.26 5.74
N PHE A 165 -8.10 -4.88 5.05
CA PHE A 165 -6.75 -4.95 5.62
C PHE A 165 -6.55 -3.97 6.79
N ALA A 166 -7.06 -2.74 6.67
CA ALA A 166 -7.06 -1.78 7.77
C ALA A 166 -7.81 -2.32 8.99
N GLN A 167 -8.95 -2.99 8.76
CA GLN A 167 -9.73 -3.64 9.81
C GLN A 167 -8.99 -4.83 10.45
N MET A 168 -8.30 -5.66 9.65
CA MET A 168 -7.45 -6.74 10.17
C MET A 168 -6.35 -6.21 11.10
N VAL A 169 -5.73 -5.07 10.79
CA VAL A 169 -4.75 -4.44 11.69
C VAL A 169 -5.39 -4.03 13.01
N ARG A 170 -6.61 -3.47 13.00
CA ARG A 170 -7.34 -3.11 14.22
C ARG A 170 -7.67 -4.33 15.07
N GLU A 171 -8.09 -5.42 14.43
CA GLU A 171 -8.38 -6.69 15.11
C GLU A 171 -7.12 -7.30 15.73
N ALA A 172 -6.03 -7.36 14.97
CA ALA A 172 -4.75 -7.87 15.46
C ALA A 172 -4.22 -7.02 16.63
N ASN A 173 -4.32 -5.69 16.55
CA ASN A 173 -3.98 -4.80 17.67
C ASN A 173 -4.78 -5.12 18.93
N LYS A 174 -6.09 -5.39 18.79
CA LYS A 174 -6.94 -5.77 19.92
C LYS A 174 -6.53 -7.14 20.50
N GLU A 175 -6.19 -8.10 19.65
CA GLU A 175 -5.81 -9.46 20.06
C GLU A 175 -4.47 -9.48 20.80
N TYR A 176 -3.44 -8.82 20.26
CA TYR A 176 -2.08 -8.86 20.78
C TYR A 176 -1.73 -7.67 21.70
N GLY A 177 -2.67 -6.74 21.92
CA GLY A 177 -2.44 -5.55 22.75
C GLY A 177 -1.42 -4.57 22.15
N THR A 178 -1.34 -4.49 20.82
CA THR A 178 -0.35 -3.66 20.11
C THR A 178 -0.96 -2.40 19.51
N ARG A 179 -0.10 -1.52 18.97
CA ARG A 179 -0.49 -0.25 18.32
C ARG A 179 0.07 -0.17 16.89
N MET A 180 0.08 -1.29 16.19
CA MET A 180 0.54 -1.36 14.81
C MET A 180 -0.33 -0.44 13.94
N THR A 181 0.31 0.40 13.14
CA THR A 181 -0.37 1.34 12.26
C THR A 181 -0.45 0.83 10.82
N PHE A 182 -1.42 1.32 10.07
CA PHE A 182 -1.68 0.88 8.71
C PHE A 182 -1.61 2.06 7.72
N ALA A 183 -1.04 1.81 6.55
CA ALA A 183 -1.11 2.72 5.42
C ALA A 183 -1.29 1.98 4.07
N SER A 184 -2.01 2.63 3.18
CA SER A 184 -2.04 2.36 1.76
C SER A 184 -0.93 3.15 1.04
N GLY A 185 -0.21 2.45 0.16
CA GLY A 185 0.67 3.06 -0.84
C GLY A 185 -0.06 3.52 -2.10
N ASP A 186 -1.29 3.04 -2.34
CA ASP A 186 -2.13 3.46 -3.46
C ASP A 186 -2.88 4.76 -3.12
N GLU A 187 -2.69 5.81 -3.92
CA GLU A 187 -3.26 7.15 -3.68
C GLU A 187 -4.78 7.13 -3.48
N GLU A 188 -5.50 6.31 -4.25
CA GLU A 188 -6.96 6.21 -4.23
C GLU A 188 -7.52 5.66 -2.91
N THR A 189 -6.70 5.02 -2.07
CA THR A 189 -7.11 4.42 -0.80
C THR A 189 -6.39 5.01 0.42
N GLN A 190 -5.68 6.13 0.25
CA GLN A 190 -4.98 6.80 1.35
C GLN A 190 -5.91 7.27 2.47
N PHE A 191 -7.21 7.47 2.20
CA PHE A 191 -8.21 7.81 3.23
C PHE A 191 -8.27 6.82 4.41
N LEU A 192 -7.73 5.60 4.24
CA LEU A 192 -7.64 4.57 5.25
C LEU A 192 -6.37 4.64 6.12
N ASN A 193 -5.40 5.49 5.77
CA ASN A 193 -4.11 5.57 6.46
C ASN A 193 -4.29 6.10 7.89
N PHE A 194 -3.62 5.45 8.85
CA PHE A 194 -3.63 5.88 10.26
C PHE A 194 -2.62 7.02 10.51
N THR A 195 -1.70 7.22 9.57
CA THR A 195 -0.51 8.07 9.68
C THR A 195 -0.54 9.24 8.69
N TRP A 196 0.36 10.23 8.82
CA TRP A 196 0.45 11.39 7.93
C TRP A 196 1.18 11.12 6.61
N ASN A 197 2.06 10.12 6.61
CA ASN A 197 2.71 9.60 5.41
C ASN A 197 2.48 8.10 5.30
N CYS A 198 2.75 7.54 4.13
CA CYS A 198 2.59 6.11 3.90
C CYS A 198 3.66 5.25 4.58
N CYS A 199 4.76 5.83 5.07
CA CYS A 199 5.86 5.11 5.70
C CYS A 199 5.69 4.89 7.21
N GLY A 200 4.77 5.63 7.85
CA GLY A 200 4.49 5.60 9.28
C GLY A 200 5.54 6.30 10.17
N ILE A 201 6.57 6.90 9.55
CA ILE A 201 7.69 7.54 10.29
C ILE A 201 7.27 8.84 10.99
N ASP A 202 6.08 9.37 10.71
CA ASP A 202 5.51 10.50 11.44
C ASP A 202 5.17 10.16 12.91
N GLN A 203 5.19 8.88 13.24
CA GLN A 203 5.00 8.37 14.61
C GLN A 203 6.32 8.17 15.36
N LEU A 204 7.46 8.42 14.69
CA LEU A 204 8.80 8.21 15.26
C LEU A 204 9.42 9.57 15.62
N GLU A 205 9.76 9.73 16.89
CA GLU A 205 10.39 10.95 17.38
C GLU A 205 11.71 11.24 16.64
N GLY A 206 11.90 12.50 16.25
CA GLY A 206 13.09 12.97 15.54
C GLY A 206 13.09 12.74 14.03
N PHE A 207 12.10 12.02 13.47
CA PHE A 207 11.82 12.05 12.04
C PHE A 207 10.88 13.24 11.73
N GLU A 208 11.44 14.44 11.75
CA GLU A 208 10.76 15.68 11.34
C GLU A 208 11.02 15.98 9.85
N GLY A 209 10.16 16.78 9.23
CA GLY A 209 10.34 17.20 7.83
C GLY A 209 10.14 16.09 6.79
N PHE A 210 9.45 15.00 7.15
CA PHE A 210 9.11 13.94 6.20
C PHE A 210 8.18 14.44 5.10
N SER A 211 8.29 13.83 3.91
CA SER A 211 7.34 14.10 2.84
C SER A 211 5.95 13.58 3.24
N THR A 212 4.97 14.48 3.25
CA THR A 212 3.58 14.10 3.48
C THR A 212 2.97 13.54 2.21
N CYS A 213 2.06 12.57 2.35
CA CYS A 213 1.31 12.11 1.19
C CYS A 213 0.23 13.15 0.88
N THR A 214 0.35 13.83 -0.25
CA THR A 214 -0.55 14.93 -0.69
C THR A 214 -2.03 14.64 -0.42
N ILE A 215 -2.53 13.49 -0.87
CA ILE A 215 -3.94 13.11 -0.68
C ILE A 215 -4.26 12.89 0.79
N GLN A 216 -3.40 12.17 1.52
CA GLN A 216 -3.61 11.97 2.95
C GLN A 216 -3.65 13.29 3.73
N THR A 217 -2.76 14.23 3.42
CA THR A 217 -2.77 15.57 4.02
C THR A 217 -4.06 16.31 3.71
N MET A 218 -4.50 16.29 2.45
CA MET A 218 -5.78 16.87 2.04
C MET A 218 -6.93 16.30 2.86
N LEU A 219 -7.01 14.98 2.98
CA LEU A 219 -8.10 14.30 3.68
C LEU A 219 -8.11 14.57 5.19
N LYS A 220 -6.94 14.67 5.83
CA LYS A 220 -6.85 15.06 7.24
C LYS A 220 -7.34 16.50 7.45
N ILE A 221 -6.91 17.44 6.61
CA ILE A 221 -7.37 18.83 6.68
C ILE A 221 -8.89 18.91 6.45
N ILE A 222 -9.42 18.15 5.48
CA ILE A 222 -10.87 18.09 5.23
C ILE A 222 -11.62 17.56 6.46
N ARG A 223 -11.11 16.52 7.15
CA ARG A 223 -11.75 16.01 8.37
C ARG A 223 -11.80 17.05 9.50
N GLU A 224 -10.81 17.94 9.57
CA GLU A 224 -10.75 18.99 10.59
C GLU A 224 -11.56 20.24 10.22
N LYS A 225 -11.52 20.67 8.96
CA LYS A 225 -12.07 21.96 8.49
C LYS A 225 -13.30 21.85 7.59
N GLY A 226 -13.69 20.63 7.21
CA GLY A 226 -14.72 20.34 6.21
C GLY A 226 -14.26 20.51 4.76
N LYS A 227 -13.19 21.26 4.49
CA LYS A 227 -12.59 21.45 3.17
C LYS A 227 -11.09 21.74 3.25
N VAL A 228 -10.39 21.52 2.14
CA VAL A 228 -8.98 21.89 1.98
C VAL A 228 -8.82 22.85 0.80
N THR A 229 -8.13 23.95 1.05
CA THR A 229 -7.79 24.96 0.03
C THR A 229 -6.35 24.80 -0.43
N LEU A 230 -5.99 25.48 -1.50
CA LEU A 230 -4.61 25.52 -1.95
C LEU A 230 -3.68 26.13 -0.90
N GLU A 231 -4.16 27.14 -0.15
CA GLU A 231 -3.38 27.81 0.89
C GLU A 231 -3.04 26.85 2.04
N ASP A 232 -4.01 26.01 2.43
CA ASP A 232 -3.78 24.99 3.45
C ASP A 232 -2.64 24.04 3.05
N MET A 233 -2.58 23.68 1.76
CA MET A 233 -1.59 22.71 1.23
C MET A 233 -0.20 23.30 1.01
N LYS A 234 -0.05 24.64 0.91
CA LYS A 234 1.27 25.28 0.72
C LYS A 234 2.24 24.97 1.86
N ASN A 235 1.72 24.70 3.05
CA ASN A 235 2.52 24.40 4.24
C ASN A 235 3.08 22.97 4.25
N TYR A 236 2.59 22.08 3.38
CA TYR A 236 2.89 20.64 3.44
C TYR A 236 3.55 20.08 2.18
N TYR A 237 3.53 20.82 1.07
CA TYR A 237 4.01 20.31 -0.22
C TYR A 237 5.42 20.83 -0.55
N ASN A 238 6.34 19.90 -0.79
CA ASN A 238 7.76 20.11 -1.11
C ASN A 238 8.16 18.93 -2.06
N PRO A 239 8.82 19.11 -3.23
CA PRO A 239 9.65 20.26 -3.61
C PRO A 239 9.20 21.14 -4.79
N CYS A 240 8.11 20.84 -5.50
CA CYS A 240 7.72 21.63 -6.68
C CYS A 240 6.29 22.18 -6.59
N MET A 241 6.14 23.31 -5.88
CA MET A 241 4.85 24.00 -5.70
C MET A 241 4.19 24.40 -7.03
N GLU A 242 4.97 24.76 -8.04
CA GLU A 242 4.44 25.14 -9.35
C GLU A 242 3.71 23.97 -10.03
N LYS A 243 4.32 22.78 -10.07
CA LYS A 243 3.67 21.57 -10.59
C LYS A 243 2.44 21.23 -9.77
N PHE A 244 2.48 21.41 -8.45
CA PHE A 244 1.32 21.19 -7.60
C PHE A 244 0.17 22.15 -7.93
N PHE A 245 0.44 23.43 -8.16
CA PHE A 245 -0.58 24.40 -8.58
C PHE A 245 -1.19 24.05 -9.93
N GLN A 246 -0.38 23.59 -10.88
CA GLN A 246 -0.88 23.10 -12.16
C GLN A 246 -1.82 21.91 -11.96
N LEU A 247 -1.45 20.93 -11.12
CA LEU A 247 -2.31 19.78 -10.81
C LEU A 247 -3.59 20.17 -10.05
N TRP A 248 -3.51 21.13 -9.11
CA TRP A 248 -4.67 21.61 -8.34
C TRP A 248 -5.81 22.13 -9.21
N ARG A 249 -5.47 22.76 -10.34
CA ARG A 249 -6.42 23.35 -11.30
C ARG A 249 -6.69 22.46 -12.51
N LYS A 250 -5.90 21.41 -12.72
CA LYS A 250 -5.99 20.55 -13.89
C LYS A 250 -7.33 19.82 -13.90
N LYS A 251 -8.02 19.85 -15.04
CA LYS A 251 -9.18 19.00 -15.31
C LYS A 251 -8.77 17.83 -16.21
N VAL A 252 -9.27 16.63 -15.92
CA VAL A 252 -9.11 15.40 -16.69
C VAL A 252 -10.49 14.82 -16.91
N ARG A 253 -10.89 14.63 -18.18
CA ARG A 253 -12.23 14.10 -18.55
C ARG A 253 -13.39 14.87 -17.89
N GLY A 254 -13.27 16.19 -17.80
CA GLY A 254 -14.30 17.07 -17.22
C GLY A 254 -14.29 17.19 -15.69
N MET A 255 -13.54 16.34 -14.97
CA MET A 255 -13.39 16.41 -13.51
C MET A 255 -12.05 17.00 -13.11
N TYR A 256 -11.92 17.53 -11.90
CA TYR A 256 -10.62 17.94 -11.38
C TYR A 256 -9.68 16.75 -11.16
N TYR A 257 -8.38 16.98 -11.34
CA TYR A 257 -7.36 15.93 -11.29
C TYR A 257 -7.42 15.09 -10.00
N PHE A 258 -7.57 15.73 -8.84
CA PHE A 258 -7.64 15.01 -7.57
C PHE A 258 -8.99 14.30 -7.36
N GLU A 259 -10.10 14.88 -7.83
CA GLU A 259 -11.43 14.26 -7.81
C GLU A 259 -11.48 12.98 -8.66
N GLU A 260 -10.78 12.95 -9.79
CA GLU A 260 -10.73 11.77 -10.65
C GLU A 260 -9.98 10.60 -9.97
N ARG A 261 -8.92 10.90 -9.22
CA ARG A 261 -8.01 9.88 -8.64
C ARG A 261 -8.46 9.33 -7.29
N VAL A 262 -9.15 10.13 -6.47
CA VAL A 262 -9.48 9.75 -5.09
C VAL A 262 -10.99 9.62 -4.93
N PHE A 263 -11.44 8.44 -4.49
CA PHE A 263 -12.86 8.24 -4.22
C PHE A 263 -13.35 9.21 -3.15
N GLY A 264 -14.55 9.75 -3.35
CA GLY A 264 -15.17 10.68 -2.40
C GLY A 264 -14.61 12.09 -2.39
N LEU A 265 -13.47 12.36 -3.03
CA LEU A 265 -12.97 13.72 -3.11
C LEU A 265 -13.75 14.53 -4.17
N LYS A 266 -14.23 15.71 -3.80
CA LYS A 266 -15.01 16.59 -4.68
C LYS A 266 -14.45 18.00 -4.71
N ALA A 267 -14.26 18.54 -5.91
CA ALA A 267 -13.88 19.92 -6.06
C ALA A 267 -15.12 20.83 -5.91
N ILE A 268 -14.93 21.93 -5.20
CA ILE A 268 -15.90 23.02 -5.12
C ILE A 268 -15.23 24.31 -5.60
N GLU A 269 -15.95 25.09 -6.40
CA GLU A 269 -15.52 26.42 -6.84
C GLU A 269 -16.29 27.46 -6.03
N GLU A 270 -15.58 28.25 -5.21
CA GLU A 270 -16.14 29.34 -4.42
C GLU A 270 -15.35 30.61 -4.70
N ASN A 271 -16.02 31.67 -5.17
CA ASN A 271 -15.41 32.97 -5.47
C ASN A 271 -14.16 32.87 -6.38
N GLY A 272 -14.20 32.00 -7.39
CA GLY A 272 -13.09 31.76 -8.32
C GLY A 272 -11.89 31.01 -7.72
N LYS A 273 -12.02 30.47 -6.51
CA LYS A 273 -11.02 29.61 -5.86
C LYS A 273 -11.52 28.17 -5.78
N ILE A 274 -10.60 27.23 -5.95
CA ILE A 274 -10.90 25.79 -5.87
C ILE A 274 -10.53 25.31 -4.47
N ALA A 275 -11.48 24.67 -3.81
CA ALA A 275 -11.26 23.86 -2.62
C ALA A 275 -11.74 22.42 -2.89
N TYR A 276 -11.32 21.49 -2.04
CA TYR A 276 -11.79 20.11 -2.10
C TYR A 276 -12.50 19.73 -0.80
N THR A 277 -13.59 18.98 -0.92
CA THR A 277 -14.32 18.32 0.16
C THR A 277 -14.25 16.80 -0.01
N PHE A 278 -14.71 16.06 0.99
CA PHE A 278 -14.69 14.60 0.98
C PHE A 278 -16.03 14.04 1.43
N ASP A 279 -16.58 13.10 0.67
CA ASP A 279 -17.81 12.38 0.98
C ASP A 279 -17.53 10.87 1.01
N GLU A 280 -17.56 10.30 2.21
CA GLU A 280 -17.32 8.87 2.43
C GLU A 280 -18.39 7.98 1.77
N ASN A 281 -19.60 8.50 1.52
CA ASN A 281 -20.67 7.73 0.89
C ASN A 281 -20.40 7.43 -0.60
N LEU A 282 -19.46 8.16 -1.20
CA LEU A 282 -19.03 7.95 -2.58
C LEU A 282 -17.91 6.91 -2.70
N ILE A 283 -17.42 6.39 -1.57
CA ILE A 283 -16.43 5.31 -1.58
C ILE A 283 -17.17 4.00 -1.90
N PRO A 284 -16.73 3.23 -2.90
CA PRO A 284 -17.32 1.93 -3.20
C PRO A 284 -17.41 1.04 -1.96
N GLY A 285 -18.58 0.42 -1.77
CA GLY A 285 -18.86 -0.56 -0.72
C GLY A 285 -17.98 -1.79 -0.84
#